data_AF-X1C925-F1
#
_entry.id   AF-X1C925-F1
#
_cell.length_a   1.000
_cell.length_b   1.000
_cell.length_c   1.000
_cell.angle_alpha   90.00
_cell.angle_beta   90.00
_cell.angle_gamma   90.00
#
_symmetry.space_group_name_H-M   'P 1'
#
loop_
_entity.id
_entity.type
_entity.pdbx_description
1 polymer ?
#
loop_
_entity_poly.entity_id
_entity_poly.type
_entity_poly.pdbx_seq_one_letter_code
_entity_poly.pdbx_strand_id
1 'polypeptide(L)'
;FKKKELNYVSLDTPIETDDSEFYPQPANLTNNPERIIAQKEDARAIQQAILSLPLKYREVIVLRHLQDLSYIEIANILKLPTGTVRVHLYRAREQLRKILADSI
;
A
#
# COMPACT_ATOMS: atom_id res chain seq x y z
N PHE A 1 -9.00 -21.94 29.29
CA PHE A 1 -8.13 -21.03 28.52
C PHE A 1 -6.69 -21.54 28.60
N LYS A 2 -6.22 -22.22 27.54
CA LYS A 2 -4.89 -22.86 27.51
C LYS A 2 -3.86 -21.77 27.18
N LYS A 3 -2.98 -21.42 28.13
CA LYS A 3 -1.89 -20.47 27.89
C LYS A 3 -0.99 -21.05 26.80
N LYS A 4 -0.87 -20.33 25.68
CA LYS A 4 0.10 -20.60 24.63
C LYS A 4 1.47 -20.24 25.21
N GLU A 5 2.26 -21.26 25.56
CA GLU A 5 3.65 -21.05 25.99
C GLU A 5 4.41 -20.42 24.83
N LEU A 6 4.76 -19.14 24.99
CA LEU A 6 5.69 -18.47 24.11
C LEU A 6 7.03 -19.14 24.33
N ASN A 7 7.51 -19.89 23.34
CA ASN A 7 8.83 -20.50 23.37
C ASN A 7 9.86 -19.37 23.29
N TYR A 8 10.41 -18.96 24.44
CA TYR A 8 11.38 -17.87 24.54
C TYR A 8 12.79 -18.46 24.59
N VAL A 9 13.67 -17.97 23.73
CA VAL A 9 15.11 -18.23 23.79
C VAL A 9 15.77 -16.90 24.09
N SER A 10 16.63 -16.88 25.10
CA SER A 10 17.41 -15.70 25.49
C SER A 10 18.40 -15.34 24.37
N LEU A 11 18.35 -14.10 23.90
CA LEU A 11 19.15 -13.61 22.75
C LEU A 11 20.65 -13.58 23.05
N ASP A 12 21.01 -13.52 24.33
CA ASP A 12 22.41 -13.46 24.79
C ASP A 12 22.97 -14.85 25.13
N THR A 13 22.20 -15.91 24.89
CA THR A 13 22.62 -17.28 25.17
C THR A 13 22.97 -17.97 23.85
N PRO A 14 24.26 -18.31 23.61
CA PRO A 14 24.64 -19.06 22.43
C PRO A 14 23.98 -20.44 22.48
N ILE A 15 23.44 -20.88 21.34
CA ILE A 15 22.92 -22.24 21.21
C ILE A 15 24.11 -23.12 20.85
N GLU A 16 24.47 -24.04 21.73
CA GLU A 16 25.49 -25.05 21.44
C GLU A 16 24.97 -25.96 20.32
N THR A 17 25.57 -25.84 19.14
CA THR A 17 25.46 -26.80 18.05
C THR A 17 26.86 -27.26 17.70
N ASP A 18 26.94 -28.51 17.23
CA ASP A 18 28.10 -29.42 17.27
C ASP A 18 29.43 -28.90 16.68
N ASP A 19 29.53 -27.66 16.16
CA ASP A 19 30.80 -27.03 15.78
C ASP A 19 30.76 -25.47 15.64
N SER A 20 29.77 -24.75 16.21
CA SER A 20 29.79 -23.27 16.18
C SER A 20 28.87 -22.60 17.21
N GLU A 21 29.33 -21.49 17.80
CA GLU A 21 28.49 -20.59 18.61
C GLU A 21 27.48 -19.87 17.72
N PHE A 22 26.22 -20.33 17.71
CA PHE A 22 25.15 -19.70 16.95
C PHE A 22 24.35 -18.75 17.85
N TYR A 23 24.42 -17.46 17.55
CA TYR A 23 23.58 -16.43 18.17
C TYR A 23 22.31 -16.25 17.33
N PRO A 24 21.11 -16.59 17.83
CA PRO A 24 19.87 -16.43 17.08
C PRO A 24 19.60 -14.93 16.85
N GLN A 25 19.81 -14.45 15.62
CA GLN A 25 19.34 -13.13 15.24
C GLN A 25 17.81 -13.16 15.05
N PRO A 26 17.09 -12.13 15.54
CA PRO A 26 15.67 -12.00 15.25
C PRO A 26 15.47 -11.94 13.73
N ALA A 27 14.51 -12.71 13.23
CA ALA A 27 14.17 -12.70 11.82
C ALA A 27 13.91 -11.26 11.34
N ASN A 28 14.62 -10.83 10.30
CA ASN A 28 14.45 -9.50 9.74
C ASN A 28 13.17 -9.47 8.89
N LEU A 29 12.02 -9.28 9.55
CA LEU A 29 10.68 -9.30 8.94
C LEU A 29 10.47 -8.23 7.86
N THR A 30 11.36 -7.24 7.80
CA THR A 30 11.34 -6.10 6.87
C THR A 30 11.96 -6.45 5.51
N ASN A 31 12.90 -7.42 5.46
CA ASN A 31 13.65 -7.78 4.26
C ASN A 31 13.19 -9.11 3.63
N ASN A 32 11.91 -9.45 3.77
CA ASN A 32 11.35 -10.63 3.11
C ASN A 32 11.19 -10.36 1.60
N PRO A 33 11.91 -11.07 0.71
CA PRO A 33 11.91 -10.80 -0.73
C PRO A 33 10.53 -11.02 -1.37
N GLU A 34 9.77 -12.02 -0.92
CA GLU A 34 8.41 -12.28 -1.42
C GLU A 34 7.48 -11.10 -1.12
N ARG A 35 7.56 -10.54 0.08
CA ARG A 35 6.77 -9.35 0.45
C ARG A 35 7.13 -8.12 -0.39
N ILE A 36 8.41 -7.94 -0.69
CA ILE A 36 8.88 -6.83 -1.52
C ILE A 36 8.36 -6.97 -2.96
N ILE A 37 8.36 -8.19 -3.50
CA ILE A 37 7.84 -8.47 -4.84
C ILE A 37 6.33 -8.24 -4.89
N ALA A 38 5.57 -8.78 -3.94
CA ALA A 38 4.13 -8.59 -3.87
C ALA A 38 3.74 -7.10 -3.79
N GLN A 39 4.43 -6.31 -2.96
CA GLN A 39 4.19 -4.86 -2.89
C GLN A 39 4.45 -4.13 -4.21
N LYS A 40 5.48 -4.54 -4.96
CA LYS A 40 5.77 -3.97 -6.28
C LYS A 40 4.69 -4.32 -7.30
N GLU A 41 4.16 -5.54 -7.24
CA GLU A 41 3.05 -5.98 -8.09
C GLU A 41 1.77 -5.20 -7.77
N ASP A 42 1.42 -5.07 -6.49
CA ASP A 42 0.29 -4.25 -6.04
C ASP A 42 0.41 -2.79 -6.50
N ALA A 43 1.58 -2.19 -6.31
CA ALA A 43 1.85 -0.82 -6.75
C ALA A 43 1.69 -0.66 -8.27
N ARG A 44 2.17 -1.64 -9.04
CA ARG A 44 2.02 -1.66 -10.50
C ARG A 44 0.56 -1.77 -10.92
N ALA A 45 -0.22 -2.65 -10.27
CA ALA A 45 -1.64 -2.81 -10.54
C ALA A 45 -2.42 -1.52 -10.26
N ILE A 46 -2.14 -0.86 -9.13
CA ILE A 46 -2.74 0.44 -8.78
C ILE A 46 -2.38 1.50 -9.83
N GLN A 47 -1.12 1.58 -10.23
CA GLN A 47 -0.68 2.56 -11.23
C GLN A 47 -1.39 2.33 -12.58
N GLN A 48 -1.50 1.08 -13.02
CA GLN A 48 -2.21 0.73 -14.25
C GLN A 48 -3.71 1.06 -14.16
N ALA A 49 -4.35 0.81 -13.01
CA ALA A 49 -5.75 1.16 -12.78
C ALA A 49 -5.98 2.68 -12.82
N ILE A 50 -5.07 3.48 -12.25
CA ILE A 50 -5.15 4.95 -12.34
C ILE A 50 -4.98 5.40 -13.80
N LEU A 51 -4.08 4.78 -14.55
CA LEU A 51 -3.84 5.07 -15.98
C LEU A 51 -4.98 4.62 -16.89
N SER A 52 -5.84 3.68 -16.49
CA SER A 52 -7.02 3.29 -17.27
C SER A 52 -8.24 4.17 -17.02
N LEU A 53 -8.24 4.97 -15.95
CA LEU A 53 -9.32 5.94 -15.69
C LEU A 53 -9.42 6.97 -16.82
N PRO A 54 -10.65 7.41 -17.17
CA PRO A 54 -10.87 8.61 -17.97
C PRO A 54 -10.11 9.81 -17.42
N LEU A 55 -9.57 10.66 -18.31
CA LEU A 55 -8.68 11.77 -17.95
C LEU A 55 -9.23 12.64 -16.79
N LYS A 56 -10.49 13.07 -16.89
CA LYS A 56 -11.19 13.88 -15.88
C LYS A 56 -11.25 13.27 -14.47
N TYR A 57 -11.15 11.95 -14.34
CA TYR A 57 -11.15 11.22 -13.07
C TYR A 57 -9.73 10.97 -12.58
N ARG A 58 -8.81 10.69 -13.51
CA ARG A 58 -7.38 10.56 -13.22
C ARG A 58 -6.81 11.85 -12.64
N GLU A 59 -7.10 12.99 -13.26
CA GLU A 59 -6.59 14.30 -12.83
C GLU A 59 -6.96 14.59 -11.37
N VAL A 60 -8.23 14.44 -10.99
CA VAL A 60 -8.66 14.69 -9.61
C VAL A 60 -8.05 13.70 -8.62
N ILE A 61 -7.85 12.43 -8.98
CA ILE A 61 -7.23 11.43 -8.11
C ILE A 61 -5.75 11.73 -7.90
N VAL A 62 -5.01 12.06 -8.97
CA VAL A 62 -3.59 12.38 -8.89
C VAL A 62 -3.38 13.62 -8.03
N LEU A 63 -4.12 14.69 -8.30
CA LEU A 63 -4.02 15.91 -7.50
C LEU A 63 -4.39 15.69 -6.03
N ARG A 64 -5.38 14.81 -5.76
CA ARG A 64 -5.82 14.54 -4.39
C ARG A 64 -4.88 13.63 -3.61
N HIS A 65 -4.40 12.55 -4.21
CA HIS A 65 -3.73 11.47 -3.49
C HIS A 65 -2.21 11.44 -3.69
N LEU A 66 -1.70 12.00 -4.78
CA LEU A 66 -0.26 12.05 -5.04
C LEU A 66 0.32 13.43 -4.74
N GLN A 67 -0.51 14.48 -4.75
CA GLN A 67 -0.09 15.87 -4.49
C GLN A 67 -0.75 16.46 -3.24
N ASP A 68 -1.56 15.66 -2.52
CA ASP A 68 -2.24 16.02 -1.27
C ASP A 68 -3.04 17.34 -1.29
N LEU A 69 -3.58 17.71 -2.46
CA LEU A 69 -4.33 18.96 -2.60
C LEU A 69 -5.75 18.86 -2.02
N SER A 70 -6.22 19.98 -1.49
CA SER A 70 -7.60 20.15 -1.04
C SER A 70 -8.56 20.24 -2.23
N TYR A 71 -9.86 20.00 -1.98
CA TYR A 71 -10.86 20.07 -3.05
C TYR A 71 -11.00 21.48 -3.65
N ILE A 72 -10.69 22.52 -2.86
CA ILE A 72 -10.73 23.91 -3.31
C ILE A 72 -9.54 24.20 -4.24
N GLU A 73 -8.34 23.75 -3.89
CA GLU A 73 -7.15 23.90 -4.74
C GLU A 73 -7.32 23.15 -6.06
N ILE A 74 -7.83 21.92 -6.02
CA ILE A 74 -8.12 21.13 -7.22
C ILE A 74 -9.15 21.84 -8.10
N ALA A 75 -10.22 22.38 -7.50
CA ALA A 75 -11.24 23.15 -8.20
C ALA A 75 -10.64 24.37 -8.92
N ASN A 76 -9.74 25.09 -8.25
CA ASN A 76 -9.07 26.25 -8.81
C ASN A 76 -8.12 25.88 -9.96
N ILE A 77 -7.32 24.81 -9.80
CA ILE A 77 -6.37 24.33 -10.82
C ILE A 77 -7.11 23.87 -12.07
N LEU A 78 -8.15 23.05 -11.90
CA LEU A 78 -8.92 22.48 -13.01
C LEU A 78 -10.00 23.42 -13.56
N LYS A 79 -10.20 24.58 -12.92
CA LYS A 79 -11.29 25.54 -13.22
C LYS A 79 -12.66 24.87 -13.21
N LEU A 80 -12.90 24.02 -12.20
CA LEU A 80 -14.14 23.27 -12.00
C LEU A 80 -14.82 23.68 -10.69
N PRO A 81 -16.15 23.61 -10.58
CA PRO A 81 -16.82 23.74 -9.29
C PRO A 81 -16.36 22.68 -8.29
N THR A 82 -16.23 23.05 -7.02
CA THR A 82 -15.86 22.12 -5.93
C THR A 82 -16.83 20.93 -5.81
N GLY A 83 -18.12 21.15 -6.11
CA GLY A 83 -19.12 20.08 -6.20
C GLY A 83 -18.79 19.05 -7.30
N THR A 84 -18.34 19.51 -8.47
CA THR A 84 -17.91 18.65 -9.58
C THR A 84 -16.67 17.85 -9.21
N VAL A 85 -15.70 18.46 -8.53
CA VAL A 85 -14.50 17.77 -8.02
C VAL A 85 -14.89 16.62 -7.08
N ARG A 86 -15.82 16.86 -6.14
CA ARG A 86 -16.33 15.81 -5.24
C ARG A 86 -16.96 14.65 -6.00
N VAL A 87 -17.82 14.95 -6.98
CA VAL A 87 -18.47 13.93 -7.82
C VAL A 87 -17.44 13.15 -8.63
N HIS A 88 -16.47 13.82 -9.26
CA HIS A 88 -15.41 13.17 -10.01
C HIS A 88 -14.57 12.26 -9.12
N LEU A 89 -14.17 12.70 -7.92
CA LEU A 89 -13.43 11.86 -6.95
C LEU A 89 -14.22 10.65 -6.49
N TYR A 90 -15.53 10.79 -6.30
CA TYR A 90 -16.40 9.67 -5.97
C TYR A 90 -16.45 8.66 -7.12
N ARG A 91 -16.71 9.12 -8.35
CA ARG A 91 -16.77 8.26 -9.54
C ARG A 91 -15.43 7.60 -9.86
N ALA A 92 -14.33 8.31 -9.67
CA ALA A 92 -12.98 7.78 -9.84
C ALA A 92 -12.70 6.62 -8.88
N ARG A 93 -13.02 6.79 -7.59
CA ARG A 93 -12.88 5.72 -6.59
C ARG A 93 -13.73 4.51 -6.89
N GLU A 94 -14.99 4.71 -7.30
CA GLU A 94 -15.87 3.62 -7.72
C GLU A 94 -15.30 2.83 -8.91
N GLN A 95 -14.72 3.52 -9.90
CA GLN A 95 -14.08 2.84 -11.03
C GLN A 95 -12.81 2.10 -10.63
N LEU A 96 -11.94 2.71 -9.83
CA LEU A 96 -10.75 2.05 -9.30
C LEU A 96 -11.10 0.79 -8.50
N ARG A 97 -12.14 0.86 -7.65
CA ARG A 97 -12.62 -0.29 -6.89
C ARG A 97 -13.04 -1.45 -7.81
N LYS A 98 -13.72 -1.15 -8.92
CA LYS A 98 -14.12 -2.16 -9.91
C LYS A 98 -12.92 -2.77 -10.61
N ILE A 99 -12.04 -1.92 -11.15
CA ILE A 99 -10.84 -2.36 -11.89
C ILE A 99 -9.96 -3.25 -11.00
N LEU A 100 -9.76 -2.85 -9.74
CA LEU A 100 -8.89 -3.58 -8.82
C LEU A 100 -9.55 -4.85 -8.27
N ALA A 101 -10.88 -4.88 -8.13
CA ALA A 101 -11.60 -6.09 -7.74
C ALA A 101 -11.54 -7.18 -8.82
N ASP A 102 -11.45 -6.80 -10.09
CA ASP A 102 -11.33 -7.75 -11.21
C ASP A 102 -9.87 -8.27 -11.39
N SER A 103 -8.89 -7.62 -10.76
CA SER A 103 -7.46 -7.97 -10.87
C SER A 103 -6.91 -8.79 -9.69
N ILE A 104 -7.75 -9.12 -8.70
CA ILE A 104 -7.40 -9.89 -7.49
C ILE A 104 -8.08 -11.25 -7.53
#